data_AF-A0A349S3R1-F1
#
_entry.id   AF-A0A349S3R1-F1
#
_cell.length_a   1.000
_cell.length_b   1.000
_cell.length_c   1.000
_cell.angle_alpha   90.00
_cell.angle_beta   90.00
_cell.angle_gamma   90.00
#
_symmetry.space_group_name_H-M   'P 1'
#
loop_
_entity.id
_entity.type
_entity.pdbx_description
1 polymer ?
#
loop_
_entity_poly.entity_id
_entity_poly.type
_entity_poly.pdbx_seq_one_letter_code
_entity_poly.pdbx_strand_id
1 'polypeptide(L)'
;MRVMQQQKYVMAIAGIVMLFYLVFHMLSNLSFFSREDFTDFYQWYNHLIVRGSLLSLFLAALLLHVWVAFKIRRVNAKARIIDYQRHAGFHIPPLFVTLSITFLLLFIVLHIVQTLQFDTDKVYQETIALFHSGWMVLLYLAGLFVLTMHLQHALANVLQTLGKTAKTCQLLALGVALIITGGLAVIPLYSYLILI
;
A
#
# COMPACT_ATOMS: atom_id res chain seq x y z
N MET A 1 2.36 -9.25 -28.82
CA MET A 1 1.36 -9.71 -27.83
C MET A 1 1.99 -10.41 -26.61
N ARG A 2 2.88 -11.42 -26.77
CA ARG A 2 3.52 -12.15 -25.64
C ARG A 2 4.28 -11.27 -24.64
N VAL A 3 5.04 -10.29 -25.10
CA VAL A 3 5.82 -9.37 -24.23
C VAL A 3 4.93 -8.55 -23.28
N MET A 4 3.73 -8.17 -23.73
CA MET A 4 2.78 -7.41 -22.90
C MET A 4 2.13 -8.30 -21.84
N GLN A 5 1.87 -9.57 -22.15
CA GLN A 5 1.37 -10.54 -21.17
C GLN A 5 2.42 -10.80 -20.07
N GLN A 6 3.68 -11.02 -20.45
CA GLN A 6 4.78 -11.19 -19.49
C GLN A 6 4.90 -10.01 -18.52
N GLN A 7 4.78 -8.78 -19.02
CA GLN A 7 4.78 -7.58 -18.17
C GLN A 7 3.63 -7.59 -17.15
N LYS A 8 2.41 -7.96 -17.57
CA LYS A 8 1.27 -8.05 -16.64
C LYS A 8 1.50 -9.12 -15.56
N TYR A 9 2.10 -10.26 -15.91
CA TYR A 9 2.47 -11.28 -14.92
C TYR A 9 3.52 -10.78 -13.93
N VAL A 10 4.60 -10.14 -14.40
CA VAL A 10 5.62 -9.57 -13.52
C VAL A 10 5.04 -8.52 -12.58
N MET A 11 4.17 -7.63 -13.09
CA MET A 11 3.47 -6.62 -12.28
C MET A 11 2.59 -7.27 -11.19
N ALA A 12 1.87 -8.34 -11.54
CA ALA A 12 1.03 -9.08 -10.60
C ALA A 12 1.85 -9.78 -9.51
N ILE A 13 2.95 -10.46 -9.88
CA ILE A 13 3.85 -11.12 -8.91
C ILE A 13 4.43 -10.10 -7.94
N ALA A 14 4.95 -8.98 -8.45
CA ALA A 14 5.47 -7.91 -7.59
C ALA A 14 4.39 -7.34 -6.65
N GLY A 15 3.16 -7.17 -7.16
CA GLY A 15 2.00 -6.75 -6.35
C GLY A 15 1.65 -7.74 -5.24
N ILE A 16 1.71 -9.05 -5.52
CA ILE A 16 1.45 -10.10 -4.53
C ILE A 16 2.53 -10.11 -3.44
N VAL A 17 3.81 -9.97 -3.81
CA VAL A 17 4.90 -9.86 -2.82
C VAL A 17 4.69 -8.66 -1.89
N MET A 18 4.33 -7.49 -2.45
CA MET A 18 4.02 -6.31 -1.65
C MET A 18 2.76 -6.49 -0.79
N LEU A 19 1.75 -7.22 -1.28
CA LEU A 19 0.55 -7.53 -0.49
C LEU A 19 0.89 -8.39 0.74
N PHE A 20 1.73 -9.42 0.59
CA PHE A 20 2.19 -10.21 1.73
C PHE A 20 2.99 -9.37 2.73
N TYR A 21 3.89 -8.51 2.24
CA TYR A 21 4.58 -7.55 3.10
C TYR A 21 3.58 -6.65 3.86
N LEU A 22 2.55 -6.15 3.19
CA LEU A 22 1.55 -5.27 3.80
C LEU A 22 0.70 -5.99 4.85
N VAL A 23 0.35 -7.27 4.64
CA VAL A 23 -0.32 -8.10 5.66
C VAL A 23 0.58 -8.30 6.87
N PHE A 24 1.84 -8.68 6.65
CA PHE A 24 2.83 -8.80 7.72
C PHE A 24 3.00 -7.48 8.48
N HIS A 25 3.12 -6.37 7.76
CA HIS A 25 3.26 -5.03 8.33
C HIS A 25 2.02 -4.61 9.13
N MET A 26 0.81 -4.92 8.68
CA MET A 26 -0.40 -4.69 9.44
C MET A 26 -0.38 -5.50 10.74
N LEU A 27 -0.09 -6.80 10.68
CA LEU A 27 -0.06 -7.67 11.86
C LEU A 27 1.01 -7.23 12.87
N SER A 28 2.20 -6.83 12.40
CA SER A 28 3.25 -6.30 13.28
C SER A 28 2.88 -4.95 13.89
N ASN A 29 2.08 -4.13 13.21
CA ASN A 29 1.58 -2.88 13.78
C ASN A 29 0.46 -3.12 14.80
N LEU A 30 -0.38 -4.14 14.60
CA LEU A 30 -1.46 -4.47 15.53
C LEU A 30 -0.95 -4.96 16.90
N SER A 31 0.32 -5.38 17.03
CA SER A 31 0.89 -5.63 18.36
C SER A 31 0.99 -4.37 19.22
N PHE A 32 0.87 -3.17 18.64
CA PHE A 32 0.90 -1.88 19.34
C PHE A 32 -0.12 -1.74 20.47
N PHE A 33 -1.21 -2.51 20.44
CA PHE A 33 -2.19 -2.53 21.53
C PHE A 33 -1.63 -3.12 22.84
N SER A 34 -0.48 -3.78 22.78
CA SER A 34 0.30 -4.23 23.93
C SER A 34 1.69 -3.62 23.83
N ARG A 35 2.04 -2.75 24.80
CA ARG A 35 3.36 -2.09 24.81
C ARG A 35 4.50 -3.12 24.85
N GLU A 36 4.34 -4.16 25.65
CA GLU A 36 5.34 -5.23 25.81
C GLU A 36 5.52 -6.00 24.49
N ASP A 37 4.45 -6.57 23.93
CA ASP A 37 4.52 -7.34 22.68
C ASP A 37 5.06 -6.51 21.52
N PHE A 38 4.66 -5.23 21.42
CA PHE A 38 5.16 -4.33 20.39
C PHE A 38 6.66 -4.07 20.56
N THR A 39 7.09 -3.75 21.78
CA THR A 39 8.49 -3.43 22.05
C THR A 39 9.37 -4.65 21.79
N ASP A 40 8.99 -5.82 22.29
CA ASP A 40 9.76 -7.07 22.13
C ASP A 40 9.82 -7.50 20.67
N PHE A 41 8.70 -7.43 19.95
CA PHE A 41 8.68 -7.73 18.51
C PHE A 41 9.60 -6.79 17.73
N TYR A 42 9.54 -5.49 17.99
CA TYR A 42 10.34 -4.51 17.24
C TYR A 42 11.82 -4.49 17.64
N GLN A 43 12.19 -4.92 18.85
CA GLN A 43 13.58 -5.18 19.21
C GLN A 43 14.19 -6.25 18.30
N TRP A 44 13.49 -7.37 18.11
CA TRP A 44 13.93 -8.43 17.19
C TRP A 44 13.85 -7.99 15.72
N TYR A 45 12.72 -7.40 15.30
CA TYR A 45 12.48 -7.01 13.91
C TYR A 45 13.50 -6.00 13.42
N ASN A 46 13.90 -5.03 14.27
CA ASN A 46 14.84 -3.96 13.89
C ASN A 46 16.30 -4.42 13.76
N HIS A 47 16.63 -5.68 14.06
CA HIS A 47 17.94 -6.22 13.72
C HIS A 47 18.22 -6.06 12.21
N LEU A 48 19.44 -5.62 11.89
CA LEU A 48 19.83 -5.24 10.52
C LEU A 48 19.49 -6.29 9.46
N ILE A 49 19.71 -7.57 9.78
CA ILE A 49 19.45 -8.67 8.85
C ILE A 49 17.94 -8.85 8.62
N VAL A 50 17.13 -8.80 9.68
CA VAL A 50 15.67 -9.01 9.62
C VAL A 50 15.02 -7.84 8.90
N ARG A 51 15.16 -6.62 9.43
CA ARG A 51 14.60 -5.42 8.82
C ARG A 51 15.18 -5.15 7.43
N GLY A 52 16.49 -5.29 7.25
CA GLY A 52 17.17 -4.98 5.99
C GLY A 52 16.78 -5.92 4.85
N SER A 53 16.61 -7.21 5.12
CA SER A 53 16.19 -8.18 4.10
C SER A 53 14.74 -7.98 3.67
N LEU A 54 13.82 -7.82 4.63
CA LEU A 54 12.40 -7.51 4.36
C LEU A 54 12.26 -6.15 3.66
N LEU A 55 12.99 -5.16 4.19
CA LEU A 55 13.40 -3.88 3.58
C LEU A 55 13.58 -3.98 2.07
N SER A 56 14.66 -4.67 1.73
CA SER A 56 15.18 -4.81 0.38
C SER A 56 14.23 -5.56 -0.53
N LEU A 57 13.57 -6.62 -0.03
CA LEU A 57 12.59 -7.38 -0.78
C LEU A 57 11.37 -6.52 -1.16
N PHE A 58 10.84 -5.76 -0.19
CA PHE A 58 9.73 -4.83 -0.45
C PHE A 58 10.13 -3.76 -1.48
N LEU A 59 11.30 -3.12 -1.30
CA LEU A 59 11.77 -2.08 -2.22
C LEU A 59 12.01 -2.63 -3.63
N ALA A 60 12.60 -3.81 -3.77
CA ALA A 60 12.79 -4.47 -5.05
C ALA A 60 11.44 -4.75 -5.75
N ALA A 61 10.47 -5.29 -5.01
CA ALA A 61 9.12 -5.53 -5.52
C ALA A 61 8.41 -4.22 -5.92
N LEU A 62 8.51 -3.18 -5.09
CA LEU A 62 7.93 -1.86 -5.36
C LEU A 62 8.52 -1.22 -6.61
N LEU A 63 9.85 -1.18 -6.72
CA LEU A 63 10.55 -0.62 -7.88
C LEU A 63 10.17 -1.38 -9.16
N LEU A 64 10.15 -2.71 -9.10
CA LEU A 64 9.73 -3.55 -10.23
C LEU A 64 8.27 -3.28 -10.62
N HIS A 65 7.37 -3.21 -9.63
CA HIS A 65 5.95 -2.94 -9.86
C HIS A 65 5.73 -1.58 -10.53
N VAL A 66 6.35 -0.53 -10.00
CA VAL A 66 6.27 0.85 -10.52
C VAL A 66 6.88 0.93 -11.92
N TRP A 67 8.05 0.33 -12.14
CA TRP A 67 8.71 0.31 -13.45
C TRP A 67 7.84 -0.35 -14.53
N VAL A 68 7.29 -1.53 -14.24
CA VAL A 68 6.41 -2.24 -15.17
C VAL A 68 5.11 -1.46 -15.40
N ALA A 69 4.52 -0.87 -14.35
CA ALA A 69 3.33 -0.04 -14.48
C ALA A 69 3.56 1.15 -15.42
N PHE A 70 4.70 1.85 -15.30
CA PHE A 70 5.07 2.92 -16.23
C PHE A 70 5.25 2.41 -17.66
N LYS A 71 5.88 1.25 -17.85
CA LYS A 71 6.08 0.65 -19.18
C LYS A 71 4.75 0.32 -19.85
N ILE A 72 3.83 -0.34 -19.14
CA ILE A 72 2.49 -0.66 -19.63
C ILE A 72 1.72 0.63 -19.95
N ARG A 73 1.79 1.64 -19.06
CA ARG A 73 1.11 2.92 -19.28
C ARG A 73 1.58 3.63 -20.53
N ARG A 74 2.90 3.68 -20.78
CA ARG A 74 3.47 4.29 -21.99
C ARG A 74 3.03 3.56 -23.27
N VAL A 75 3.01 2.23 -23.24
CA VAL A 75 2.55 1.43 -24.39
C VAL A 75 1.07 1.67 -24.67
N ASN A 76 0.22 1.63 -23.63
CA ASN A 76 -1.21 1.89 -23.78
C ASN A 76 -1.51 3.33 -24.23
N ALA A 77 -0.73 4.31 -23.78
CA ALA A 77 -0.88 5.70 -24.21
C ALA A 77 -0.56 5.88 -25.71
N LYS A 78 0.49 5.22 -26.21
CA LYS A 78 0.84 5.24 -27.65
C LYS A 78 -0.17 4.50 -28.53
N ALA A 79 -0.85 3.49 -27.98
CA ALA A 79 -1.87 2.72 -28.69
C ALA A 79 -3.25 3.43 -28.74
N ARG A 80 -3.41 4.57 -28.06
CA ARG A 80 -4.65 5.34 -27.98
C ARG A 80 -4.82 6.17 -29.27
N ILE A 81 -5.30 5.54 -30.33
CA ILE A 81 -5.53 6.17 -31.65
C ILE A 81 -6.92 6.82 -31.73
N ILE A 82 -7.90 6.30 -30.99
CA ILE A 82 -9.27 6.82 -30.92
C ILE A 82 -9.63 6.99 -29.45
N ASP A 83 -10.18 8.14 -29.08
CA ASP A 83 -10.66 8.36 -27.70
C ASP A 83 -11.83 7.41 -27.42
N TYR A 84 -11.85 6.77 -26.26
CA TYR A 84 -12.87 5.77 -25.94
C TYR A 84 -14.27 6.40 -25.98
N GLN A 85 -15.21 5.74 -26.67
CA GLN A 85 -16.64 6.07 -26.64
C GLN A 85 -17.10 6.21 -25.18
N ARG A 86 -17.50 7.42 -24.80
CA ARG A 86 -17.84 7.78 -23.41
C ARG A 86 -19.10 7.00 -23.01
N HIS A 87 -18.97 6.07 -22.07
CA HIS A 87 -20.14 5.41 -21.47
C HIS A 87 -20.76 6.37 -20.45
N ALA A 88 -22.09 6.47 -20.44
CA ALA A 88 -22.82 7.31 -19.48
C ALA A 88 -22.61 6.77 -18.06
N GLY A 89 -21.90 7.52 -17.20
CA GLY A 89 -21.63 7.14 -15.81
C GLY A 89 -20.63 8.08 -15.11
N PHE A 90 -20.50 7.94 -13.79
CA PHE A 90 -19.52 8.68 -12.98
C PHE A 90 -18.10 8.25 -13.35
N HIS A 91 -17.27 9.21 -13.77
CA HIS A 91 -15.90 8.96 -14.24
C HIS A 91 -14.91 9.80 -13.45
N ILE A 92 -13.90 9.15 -12.86
CA ILE A 92 -12.78 9.83 -12.23
C ILE A 92 -11.80 10.25 -13.33
N PRO A 93 -11.50 11.56 -13.50
CA PRO A 93 -10.61 11.99 -14.57
C PRO A 93 -9.22 11.34 -14.47
N PRO A 94 -8.56 10.99 -15.58
CA PRO A 94 -7.26 10.32 -15.57
C PRO A 94 -6.16 11.06 -14.80
N LEU A 95 -6.26 12.40 -14.72
CA LEU A 95 -5.37 13.23 -13.92
C LEU A 95 -5.47 12.89 -12.43
N PHE A 96 -6.67 12.79 -11.87
CA PHE A 96 -6.87 12.46 -10.46
C PHE A 96 -6.33 11.06 -10.11
N VAL A 97 -6.49 10.08 -11.00
CA VAL A 97 -5.87 8.74 -10.83
C VAL A 97 -4.34 8.83 -10.83
N THR A 98 -3.76 9.68 -11.69
CA THR A 98 -2.32 9.88 -11.72
C THR A 98 -1.82 10.54 -10.44
N LEU A 99 -2.49 11.60 -10.00
CA LEU A 99 -2.16 12.33 -8.78
C LEU A 99 -2.28 11.43 -7.54
N SER A 100 -3.32 10.60 -7.45
CA SER A 100 -3.50 9.71 -6.30
C SER A 100 -2.40 8.64 -6.23
N ILE A 101 -2.05 7.99 -7.34
CA ILE A 101 -0.97 6.99 -7.35
C ILE A 101 0.38 7.64 -7.06
N THR A 102 0.64 8.85 -7.58
CA THR A 102 1.85 9.61 -7.26
C THR A 102 1.89 9.98 -5.78
N PHE A 103 0.77 10.43 -5.21
CA PHE A 103 0.65 10.70 -3.78
C PHE A 103 0.93 9.44 -2.95
N LEU A 104 0.37 8.28 -3.32
CA LEU A 104 0.63 7.03 -2.62
C LEU A 104 2.12 6.65 -2.63
N LEU A 105 2.79 6.80 -3.77
CA LEU A 105 4.23 6.54 -3.86
C LEU A 105 5.04 7.48 -2.96
N LEU A 106 4.72 8.78 -2.96
CA LEU A 106 5.37 9.76 -2.08
C LEU A 106 5.10 9.47 -0.60
N PHE A 107 3.86 9.09 -0.27
CA PHE A 107 3.48 8.69 1.08
C PHE A 107 4.29 7.47 1.56
N ILE A 108 4.46 6.44 0.73
CA ILE A 108 5.28 5.26 1.05
C ILE A 108 6.73 5.67 1.31
N VAL A 109 7.32 6.52 0.46
CA VAL A 109 8.70 7.00 0.65
C VAL A 109 8.84 7.79 1.95
N LEU A 110 7.93 8.73 2.21
CA LEU A 110 7.90 9.52 3.44
C LEU A 110 7.81 8.61 4.67
N HIS A 111 6.87 7.66 4.65
CA HIS A 111 6.66 6.69 5.72
C HIS A 111 7.93 5.87 6.02
N ILE A 112 8.60 5.36 4.98
CA ILE A 112 9.85 4.60 5.14
C ILE A 112 10.95 5.48 5.73
N VAL A 113 11.16 6.68 5.18
CA VAL A 113 12.22 7.59 5.66
C VAL A 113 12.00 7.95 7.13
N GLN A 114 10.77 8.29 7.49
CA GLN A 114 10.43 8.70 8.85
C GLN A 114 10.58 7.53 9.84
N THR A 115 10.13 6.32 9.49
CA THR A 115 10.29 5.15 10.36
C THR A 115 11.73 4.63 10.43
N LEU A 116 12.58 4.94 9.45
CA LEU A 116 14.03 4.70 9.52
C LEU A 116 14.75 5.65 10.48
N GLN A 117 14.14 6.78 10.83
CA GLN A 117 14.69 7.76 11.77
C GLN A 117 14.29 7.50 13.23
N PHE A 118 13.41 6.53 13.49
CA PHE A 118 13.00 6.18 14.85
C PHE A 118 14.19 5.65 15.68
N ASP A 119 14.24 6.05 16.95
CA ASP A 119 15.04 5.36 17.95
C ASP A 119 14.50 3.93 18.11
N THR A 120 15.31 2.95 17.69
CA THR A 120 14.91 1.53 17.70
C THR A 120 14.72 0.96 19.10
N ASP A 121 15.25 1.63 20.13
CA ASP A 121 15.05 1.24 21.53
C ASP A 121 13.75 1.81 22.12
N LYS A 122 13.10 2.75 21.40
CA LYS A 122 11.90 3.48 21.87
C LYS A 122 10.79 3.54 20.82
N VAL A 123 10.67 2.50 19.99
CA VAL A 123 9.71 2.45 18.88
C VAL A 123 8.27 2.76 19.31
N TYR A 124 7.86 2.30 20.49
CA TYR A 124 6.52 2.56 21.01
C TYR A 124 6.29 4.06 21.24
N GLN A 125 7.24 4.74 21.88
CA GLN A 125 7.19 6.17 22.15
C GLN A 125 7.30 6.99 20.87
N GLU A 126 8.19 6.63 19.95
CA GLU A 126 8.32 7.26 18.63
C GLU A 126 7.03 7.15 17.82
N THR A 127 6.33 6.02 17.89
CA THR A 127 5.03 5.82 17.23
C THR A 127 3.94 6.73 17.81
N ILE A 128 3.88 6.88 19.14
CA ILE A 128 2.94 7.83 19.77
C ILE A 128 3.31 9.27 19.40
N ALA A 129 4.58 9.63 19.53
CA ALA A 129 5.09 10.97 19.25
C ALA A 129 4.79 11.39 17.80
N LEU A 130 4.92 10.46 16.86
CA LEU A 130 4.57 10.68 15.47
C LEU A 130 3.11 11.13 15.31
N PHE A 131 2.18 10.47 16.00
CA PHE A 131 0.75 10.74 15.88
C PHE A 131 0.23 11.82 16.83
N HIS A 132 1.11 12.49 17.59
CA HIS A 132 0.75 13.67 18.39
C HIS A 132 0.25 14.85 17.54
N SER A 133 0.68 14.93 16.28
CA SER A 133 0.18 15.92 15.35
C SER A 133 -1.06 15.43 14.61
N GLY A 134 -2.20 16.10 14.78
CA GLY A 134 -3.43 15.79 14.03
C GLY A 134 -3.23 15.88 12.51
N TRP A 135 -2.30 16.73 12.03
CA TRP A 135 -1.92 16.77 10.62
C TRP A 135 -1.25 15.47 10.15
N MET A 136 -0.44 14.85 11.01
CA MET A 136 0.20 13.58 10.68
C MET A 136 -0.82 12.45 10.61
N VAL A 137 -1.78 12.43 11.53
CA VAL A 137 -2.91 11.49 11.50
C VAL A 137 -3.68 11.62 10.19
N LEU A 138 -4.04 12.85 9.79
CA LEU A 138 -4.74 13.10 8.52
C LEU A 138 -3.92 12.66 7.30
N LEU A 139 -2.61 12.93 7.28
CA LEU A 139 -1.72 12.50 6.21
C LEU A 139 -1.71 10.96 6.07
N TYR A 140 -1.61 10.25 7.19
CA TYR A 140 -1.61 8.78 7.22
C TYR A 140 -2.97 8.21 6.79
N LEU A 141 -4.08 8.78 7.27
CA LEU A 141 -5.41 8.36 6.84
C LEU A 141 -5.66 8.62 5.35
N ALA A 142 -5.17 9.75 4.82
CA ALA A 142 -5.23 10.02 3.38
C ALA A 142 -4.38 9.01 2.58
N GLY A 143 -3.18 8.69 3.06
CA GLY A 143 -2.32 7.63 2.49
C GLY A 143 -3.03 6.28 2.44
N LEU A 144 -3.64 5.87 3.56
CA LEU A 144 -4.39 4.62 3.67
C LEU A 144 -5.64 4.61 2.80
N PHE A 145 -6.37 5.72 2.69
CA PHE A 145 -7.52 5.84 1.80
C PHE A 145 -7.14 5.59 0.33
N VAL A 146 -6.06 6.22 -0.13
CA VAL A 146 -5.57 6.00 -1.50
C VAL A 146 -5.04 4.58 -1.68
N LEU A 147 -4.41 4.01 -0.66
CA LEU A 147 -3.99 2.60 -0.65
C LEU A 147 -5.19 1.65 -0.76
N THR A 148 -6.30 1.90 -0.06
CA THR A 148 -7.54 1.10 -0.17
C THR A 148 -8.04 1.08 -1.62
N MET A 149 -8.14 2.26 -2.24
CA MET A 149 -8.58 2.39 -3.64
C MET A 149 -7.65 1.66 -4.60
N HIS A 150 -6.32 1.78 -4.40
CA HIS A 150 -5.32 1.09 -5.20
C HIS A 150 -5.40 -0.43 -5.06
N LEU A 151 -5.47 -0.94 -3.82
CA LEU A 151 -5.59 -2.36 -3.51
C LEU A 151 -6.88 -2.96 -4.08
N GLN A 152 -8.02 -2.33 -3.87
CA GLN A 152 -9.31 -2.81 -4.40
C GLN A 152 -9.23 -2.97 -5.93
N HIS A 153 -8.74 -1.96 -6.63
CA HIS A 153 -8.58 -2.01 -8.08
C HIS A 153 -7.59 -3.09 -8.52
N ALA A 154 -6.41 -3.16 -7.88
CA ALA A 154 -5.36 -4.11 -8.23
C ALA A 154 -5.80 -5.57 -8.00
N LEU A 155 -6.35 -5.87 -6.82
CA LEU A 155 -6.84 -7.20 -6.45
C LEU A 155 -8.00 -7.65 -7.35
N ALA A 156 -8.95 -6.76 -7.64
CA ALA A 156 -10.06 -7.08 -8.54
C ALA A 156 -9.55 -7.50 -9.92
N ASN A 157 -8.56 -6.80 -10.49
CA ASN A 157 -7.97 -7.14 -11.79
C ASN A 157 -7.24 -8.50 -11.78
N VAL A 158 -6.52 -8.81 -10.69
CA VAL A 158 -5.87 -10.11 -10.53
C VAL A 158 -6.91 -11.23 -10.44
N LEU A 159 -7.94 -11.07 -9.60
CA LEU A 159 -9.00 -12.07 -9.43
C LEU A 159 -9.84 -12.29 -10.70
N GLN A 160 -10.09 -11.23 -11.48
CA GLN A 160 -10.75 -11.33 -12.78
C GLN A 160 -9.90 -12.09 -13.80
N THR A 161 -8.58 -11.90 -13.79
CA THR A 161 -7.65 -12.65 -14.65
C THR A 161 -7.67 -14.16 -14.32
N LEU A 162 -8.03 -14.53 -13.09
CA LEU A 162 -8.19 -15.92 -12.65
C LEU A 162 -9.59 -16.51 -12.91
N GLY A 163 -10.46 -15.81 -13.64
CA GLY A 163 -11.76 -16.33 -14.09
C GLY A 163 -12.92 -16.21 -13.09
N LYS A 164 -12.77 -15.45 -12.00
CA LYS A 164 -13.90 -15.15 -11.09
C LYS A 164 -14.79 -14.03 -11.66
N THR A 165 -16.08 -14.06 -11.31
CA THR A 165 -17.07 -13.08 -11.80
C THR A 165 -16.77 -11.67 -11.30
N ALA A 166 -17.07 -10.65 -12.12
CA ALA A 166 -16.71 -9.26 -11.84
C ALA A 166 -17.24 -8.74 -10.49
N LYS A 167 -18.47 -9.10 -10.10
CA LYS A 167 -19.10 -8.67 -8.84
C LYS A 167 -18.43 -9.29 -7.61
N THR A 168 -18.16 -10.60 -7.65
CA THR A 168 -17.51 -11.32 -6.54
C THR A 168 -16.05 -10.85 -6.37
N CYS A 169 -15.33 -10.59 -7.47
CA CYS A 169 -13.98 -10.03 -7.42
C CYS A 169 -13.94 -8.67 -6.72
N GLN A 170 -14.88 -7.77 -7.02
CA GLN A 170 -14.95 -6.43 -6.44
C GLN A 170 -15.20 -6.48 -4.92
N LEU A 171 -16.14 -7.32 -4.48
CA LEU A 171 -16.46 -7.45 -3.05
C LEU A 171 -15.31 -8.08 -2.25
N LEU A 172 -14.68 -9.14 -2.78
CA LEU A 172 -13.53 -9.76 -2.12
C LEU A 172 -12.33 -8.80 -2.05
N ALA A 173 -12.03 -8.11 -3.16
CA ALA A 173 -10.97 -7.12 -3.21
C ALA A 173 -11.19 -5.97 -2.22
N LEU A 174 -12.43 -5.49 -2.12
CA LEU A 174 -12.80 -4.46 -1.15
C LEU A 174 -12.67 -4.96 0.28
N GLY A 175 -13.17 -6.16 0.59
CA GLY A 175 -13.06 -6.75 1.93
C GLY A 175 -11.60 -6.89 2.38
N VAL A 176 -10.74 -7.43 1.52
CA VAL A 176 -9.29 -7.56 1.79
C VAL A 176 -8.65 -6.19 1.98
N ALA A 177 -8.95 -5.22 1.10
CA ALA A 177 -8.41 -3.87 1.20
C ALA A 177 -8.82 -3.19 2.52
N LEU A 178 -10.09 -3.27 2.90
CA LEU A 178 -10.61 -2.67 4.13
C LEU A 178 -10.05 -3.30 5.39
N ILE A 179 -9.88 -4.63 5.43
CA ILE A 179 -9.24 -5.32 6.56
C ILE A 179 -7.82 -4.79 6.74
N ILE A 180 -7.03 -4.76 5.65
CA ILE A 180 -5.64 -4.34 5.70
C ILE A 180 -5.51 -2.88 6.10
N THR A 181 -6.21 -1.98 5.42
CA THR A 181 -6.10 -0.54 5.69
C THR A 181 -6.78 -0.14 6.99
N GLY A 182 -7.84 -0.84 7.41
CA GLY A 182 -8.48 -0.65 8.71
C GLY A 182 -7.58 -1.06 9.86
N GLY A 183 -6.90 -2.21 9.75
CA GLY A 183 -5.91 -2.66 10.74
C GLY A 183 -4.70 -1.71 10.85
N LEU A 184 -4.33 -1.03 9.77
CA LEU A 184 -3.29 0.00 9.81
C LEU A 184 -3.83 1.35 10.34
N ALA A 185 -5.06 1.72 9.98
CA ALA A 185 -5.68 3.00 10.36
C ALA A 185 -5.99 3.07 11.87
N VAL A 186 -6.20 1.92 12.52
CA VAL A 186 -6.50 1.90 13.95
C VAL A 186 -5.34 2.42 14.79
N ILE A 187 -4.08 2.28 14.35
CA ILE A 187 -2.89 2.74 15.09
C ILE A 187 -2.85 4.27 15.25
N PRO A 188 -2.87 5.09 14.17
CA PRO A 188 -2.90 6.53 14.31
C PRO A 188 -4.16 7.04 15.01
N LEU A 189 -5.33 6.42 14.76
CA LEU A 189 -6.58 6.80 15.40
C LEU A 189 -6.55 6.54 16.90
N TYR A 190 -6.13 5.35 17.32
CA TYR A 190 -6.00 4.98 18.73
C TYR A 190 -4.97 5.88 19.43
N SER A 191 -3.81 6.10 18.80
CA SER A 191 -2.77 6.97 19.36
C SER A 191 -3.29 8.37 19.62
N TYR A 192 -3.96 9.00 18.65
CA TYR A 192 -4.41 10.39 18.77
C TYR A 192 -5.66 10.59 19.62
N LEU A 193 -6.59 9.63 19.64
CA LEU A 193 -7.87 9.79 20.34
C LEU A 193 -7.83 9.31 21.80
N ILE A 194 -6.88 8.45 22.15
CA ILE A 194 -6.86 7.76 23.46
C ILE A 194 -5.56 7.99 24.22
N LEU A 195 -4.40 8.06 23.54
CA LEU A 195 -3.10 8.17 24.22
C LEU A 195 -2.57 9.61 24.34
N ILE A 196 -3.19 10.57 23.64
CA ILE A 196 -2.83 11.98 23.58
C ILE A 196 -4.01 12.80 24.08
#